data_AF-A0AAV9K1T1-F1
#
_entry.id   AF-A0AAV9K1T1-F1
#
_cell.length_a   1.000
_cell.length_b   1.000
_cell.length_c   1.000
_cell.angle_alpha   90.00
_cell.angle_beta   90.00
_cell.angle_gamma   90.00
#
_symmetry.space_group_name_H-M   'P 1'
#
loop_
_entity.id
_entity.type
_entity.pdbx_description
1 polymer ?
#
loop_
_entity_poly.entity_id
_entity_poly.type
_entity_poly.pdbx_seq_one_letter_code
_entity_poly.pdbx_strand_id
1 'polypeptide(L)'
;MVDANMGGAQFPDFPKIVTHGGQYVQYDIFGNFFEITNKYRPPIMPIGRGAYGIVCSVFNAELNEMVAVKKIANAFDNYMDAKRTLREIKLLRHLDHENVIGLRDVIPPPLRREFSDVYIATELMDTDLHQIIRSNQGLSEDHCQYFMYQLLRGLKYIHSAHVIHRDLKPSNLLLNANCDLKICDFGLARPNLENENMTEYVVTRWYRAPELLLNSSDYTAAIDVWSVGCIFMELMNRKPLFAGKDHVHQIRLLTELLGTPTESDLSFLRNEDAKRYVRQLPRHPRQQLAKVFPHVNPLAIDLVDKMLTLDPTRRITVEEALAHPYLTKLHDAADEPVCPIPFSFDFEQQGIGEEQIKDMIYQEALALNPEYA
;
A
#
# COMPACT_ATOMS: atom_id res chain seq x y z
N MET A 1 42.56 7.75 -5.65
CA MET A 1 42.17 7.78 -7.08
C MET A 1 41.67 6.39 -7.42
N VAL A 2 40.35 6.20 -7.33
CA VAL A 2 39.70 4.98 -7.79
C VAL A 2 38.69 5.46 -8.82
N ASP A 3 39.03 5.27 -10.08
CA ASP A 3 38.20 5.63 -11.22
C ASP A 3 36.91 4.81 -11.19
N ALA A 4 35.81 5.48 -10.86
CA ALA A 4 34.47 4.96 -11.03
C ALA A 4 34.10 5.04 -12.51
N ASN A 5 34.38 3.94 -13.22
CA ASN A 5 33.90 3.73 -14.58
C ASN A 5 32.40 3.37 -14.52
N MET A 6 31.54 4.36 -14.23
CA MET A 6 30.10 4.24 -14.46
C MET A 6 29.85 4.52 -15.95
N GLY A 7 29.43 3.48 -16.67
CA GLY A 7 29.03 3.58 -18.08
C GLY A 7 27.97 4.68 -18.28
N GLY A 8 28.13 5.44 -19.36
CA GLY A 8 27.36 6.65 -19.63
C GLY A 8 25.91 6.35 -20.00
N ALA A 9 25.03 6.35 -19.01
CA ALA A 9 23.63 6.66 -19.24
C ALA A 9 23.50 8.19 -19.34
N GLN A 10 23.21 8.72 -20.52
CA GLN A 10 22.76 10.11 -20.66
C GLN A 10 21.41 10.22 -19.96
N PHE A 11 21.40 10.73 -18.74
CA PHE A 11 20.15 11.08 -18.06
C PHE A 11 19.48 12.20 -18.86
N PRO A 12 18.17 12.12 -19.13
CA PRO A 12 17.44 13.22 -19.78
C PRO A 12 17.59 14.50 -18.95
N ASP A 13 18.21 15.52 -19.53
CA ASP A 13 18.27 16.85 -18.94
C ASP A 13 16.93 17.54 -19.22
N PHE A 14 16.00 17.44 -18.26
CA PHE A 14 14.70 18.10 -18.36
C PHE A 14 14.90 19.63 -18.27
N PRO A 15 14.21 20.42 -19.12
CA PRO A 15 14.25 21.87 -19.01
C PRO A 15 13.88 22.31 -17.59
N LYS A 16 14.68 23.21 -17.02
CA LYS A 16 14.47 23.70 -15.65
C LYS A 16 14.67 25.20 -15.53
N ILE A 17 13.88 25.81 -14.65
CA ILE A 17 13.95 27.22 -14.34
C ILE A 17 14.04 27.36 -12.82
N VAL A 18 14.97 28.20 -12.36
CA VAL A 18 15.07 28.56 -10.95
C VAL A 18 14.03 29.63 -10.64
N THR A 19 13.20 29.39 -9.64
CA THR A 19 12.05 30.22 -9.29
C THR A 19 12.17 30.75 -7.85
N HIS A 20 11.31 31.69 -7.47
CA HIS A 20 11.19 32.20 -6.09
C HIS A 20 12.54 32.60 -5.44
N GLY A 21 13.33 33.41 -6.15
CA GLY A 21 14.60 33.92 -5.63
C GLY A 21 15.69 32.86 -5.41
N GLY A 22 15.59 31.70 -6.06
CA GLY A 22 16.58 30.63 -5.90
C GLY A 22 16.19 29.51 -4.95
N GLN A 23 15.05 29.63 -4.27
CA GLN A 23 14.59 28.65 -3.29
C GLN A 23 13.94 27.41 -3.91
N TYR A 24 13.43 27.53 -5.14
CA TYR A 24 12.74 26.47 -5.86
C TYR A 24 13.32 26.28 -7.26
N VAL A 25 13.12 25.09 -7.80
CA VAL A 25 13.44 24.73 -9.17
C VAL A 25 12.22 24.05 -9.78
N GLN A 26 11.75 24.59 -10.89
CA GLN A 26 10.66 24.03 -11.67
C GLN A 26 11.22 23.27 -12.87
N TYR A 27 10.91 21.97 -12.97
CA TYR A 27 11.27 21.10 -14.08
C TYR A 27 10.08 20.89 -15.01
N ASP A 28 10.30 20.93 -16.32
CA ASP A 28 9.31 20.49 -17.31
C ASP A 28 9.51 19.00 -17.62
N ILE A 29 8.67 18.16 -17.00
CA ILE A 29 8.71 16.72 -17.16
C ILE A 29 7.61 16.29 -18.13
N PHE A 30 7.94 16.27 -19.42
CA PHE A 30 7.02 15.90 -20.50
C PHE A 30 5.74 16.76 -20.53
N GLY A 31 5.87 18.08 -20.37
CA GLY A 31 4.77 19.03 -20.32
C GLY A 31 4.11 19.16 -18.94
N ASN A 32 4.63 18.48 -17.91
CA ASN A 32 4.16 18.59 -16.53
C ASN A 32 5.18 19.36 -15.69
N PHE A 33 4.80 20.54 -15.22
CA PHE A 33 5.65 21.33 -14.32
C PHE A 33 5.77 20.64 -12.97
N PHE A 34 7.01 20.39 -12.54
CA PHE A 34 7.37 19.72 -11.31
C PHE A 34 8.27 20.66 -10.51
N GLU A 35 7.70 21.37 -9.54
CA GLU A 35 8.38 22.43 -8.79
C GLU A 35 8.70 21.98 -7.37
N ILE A 36 9.99 21.95 -7.04
CA ILE A 36 10.52 21.44 -5.77
C ILE A 36 11.58 22.38 -5.21
N THR A 37 11.88 22.28 -3.92
CA THR A 37 12.89 23.10 -3.26
C THR A 37 14.30 22.81 -3.79
N ASN A 38 15.18 23.81 -3.71
CA ASN A 38 16.53 23.76 -4.30
C ASN A 38 17.48 22.73 -3.65
N LYS A 39 17.13 22.18 -2.47
CA LYS A 39 17.85 21.06 -1.84
C LYS A 39 17.80 19.78 -2.67
N TYR A 40 16.78 19.65 -3.53
CA TYR A 40 16.65 18.54 -4.47
C TYR A 40 17.47 18.81 -5.73
N ARG A 41 18.60 18.13 -5.83
CA ARG A 41 19.58 18.36 -6.91
C ARG A 41 19.39 17.35 -8.05
N PRO A 42 19.63 17.78 -9.30
CA PRO A 42 19.59 16.89 -10.47
C PRO A 42 20.68 15.81 -10.41
N PRO A 43 20.52 14.69 -11.15
CA PRO A 43 19.46 14.43 -12.13
C PRO A 43 18.11 14.11 -11.48
N ILE A 44 17.02 14.54 -12.14
CA ILE A 44 15.65 14.13 -11.81
C ILE A 44 15.20 13.09 -12.82
N MET A 45 14.70 11.95 -12.34
CA MET A 45 14.37 10.81 -13.19
C MET A 45 12.94 10.34 -12.92
N PRO A 46 12.02 10.46 -13.90
CA PRO A 46 10.67 9.91 -13.77
C PRO A 46 10.72 8.38 -13.64
N ILE A 47 10.24 7.85 -12.52
CA ILE A 47 10.26 6.41 -12.20
C ILE A 47 8.86 5.78 -12.20
N GLY A 48 7.80 6.61 -12.12
CA GLY A 48 6.44 6.12 -12.10
C GLY A 48 5.44 7.14 -12.62
N ARG A 49 4.35 6.64 -13.20
CA ARG A 49 3.14 7.41 -13.53
C ARG A 49 1.94 6.64 -13.01
N GLY A 50 1.15 7.27 -12.14
CA GLY A 50 -0.04 6.69 -11.54
C GLY A 50 -1.26 7.58 -11.67
N ALA A 51 -2.38 7.16 -11.08
CA ALA A 51 -3.62 7.93 -11.07
C ALA A 51 -3.47 9.31 -10.40
N TYR A 52 -2.53 9.45 -9.46
CA TYR A 52 -2.30 10.67 -8.67
C TYR A 52 -1.23 11.60 -9.26
N GLY A 53 -0.49 11.18 -10.30
CA GLY A 53 0.53 12.01 -10.94
C GLY A 53 1.83 11.28 -11.27
N ILE A 54 2.92 12.05 -11.28
CA ILE A 54 4.27 11.60 -11.64
C ILE A 54 5.10 11.40 -10.38
N VAL A 55 5.84 10.30 -10.32
CA VAL A 55 6.85 10.04 -9.30
C VAL A 55 8.23 10.16 -9.94
N CYS A 56 9.11 10.97 -9.34
CA CYS A 56 10.47 11.14 -9.79
C CYS A 56 11.47 10.75 -8.71
N SER A 57 12.56 10.08 -9.08
CA SER A 57 13.74 9.99 -8.21
C SER A 57 14.60 11.24 -8.35
N VAL A 58 15.12 11.73 -7.23
CA VAL A 58 15.98 12.92 -7.16
C VAL A 58 16.88 12.85 -5.93
N PHE A 59 18.04 13.50 -5.98
CA PHE A 59 18.97 13.52 -4.85
C PHE A 59 18.60 14.62 -3.86
N ASN A 60 18.38 14.25 -2.59
CA ASN A 60 18.22 15.20 -1.49
C ASN A 60 19.60 15.53 -0.91
N ALA A 61 20.06 16.78 -1.09
CA ALA A 61 21.39 17.19 -0.66
C ALA A 61 21.56 17.36 0.85
N GLU A 62 20.47 17.50 1.61
CA GLU A 62 20.51 17.64 3.08
C GLU A 62 20.62 16.28 3.76
N LEU A 63 19.85 15.30 3.26
CA LEU A 63 19.87 13.92 3.75
C LEU A 63 21.00 13.09 3.12
N ASN A 64 21.62 13.60 2.04
CA ASN A 64 22.66 12.92 1.27
C ASN A 64 22.19 11.53 0.76
N GLU A 65 20.95 11.46 0.28
CA GLU A 65 20.33 10.23 -0.23
C GLU A 65 19.46 10.48 -1.46
N MET A 66 19.21 9.43 -2.24
CA MET A 66 18.21 9.45 -3.30
C MET A 66 16.82 9.22 -2.71
N VAL A 67 15.84 10.01 -3.13
CA VAL A 67 14.44 9.90 -2.68
C VAL A 67 13.50 9.73 -3.87
N ALA A 68 12.29 9.23 -3.62
CA ALA A 68 11.19 9.23 -4.56
C ALA A 68 10.20 10.37 -4.21
N VAL A 69 10.02 11.34 -5.09
CA VAL A 69 9.09 12.46 -4.92
C VAL A 69 7.85 12.23 -5.77
N LYS A 70 6.71 12.02 -5.11
CA LYS A 70 5.38 11.88 -5.71
C LYS A 70 4.71 13.26 -5.76
N LYS A 71 4.37 13.72 -6.96
CA LYS A 71 3.51 14.90 -7.15
C LYS A 71 2.05 14.48 -7.20
N ILE A 72 1.24 15.02 -6.30
CA ILE A 72 -0.22 14.94 -6.31
C ILE A 72 -0.75 16.26 -6.86
N ALA A 73 -1.15 16.25 -8.13
CA ALA A 73 -1.63 17.44 -8.82
C ALA A 73 -3.05 17.81 -8.35
N ASN A 74 -3.32 19.10 -8.14
CA ASN A 74 -4.62 19.63 -7.73
C ASN A 74 -5.22 18.87 -6.54
N ALA A 75 -4.41 18.62 -5.50
CA ALA A 75 -4.75 17.75 -4.37
C ALA A 75 -5.98 18.20 -3.58
N PHE A 76 -6.43 19.44 -3.78
CA PHE A 76 -7.51 20.08 -3.04
C PHE A 76 -8.82 20.23 -3.85
N ASP A 77 -8.83 19.90 -5.14
CA ASP A 77 -10.04 20.03 -5.99
C ASP A 77 -11.16 19.04 -5.61
N ASN A 78 -10.78 17.93 -4.97
CA ASN A 78 -11.70 16.92 -4.47
C ASN A 78 -11.45 16.68 -2.98
N TYR A 79 -12.43 17.04 -2.16
CA TYR A 79 -12.43 16.81 -0.72
C TYR A 79 -11.96 15.41 -0.29
N MET A 80 -12.40 14.36 -0.99
CA MET A 80 -12.03 12.98 -0.65
C MET A 80 -10.56 12.69 -0.94
N ASP A 81 -10.00 13.25 -2.00
CA ASP A 81 -8.58 13.08 -2.36
C ASP A 81 -7.68 13.95 -1.47
N ALA A 82 -8.13 15.14 -1.07
CA ALA A 82 -7.48 15.96 -0.05
C ALA A 82 -7.38 15.22 1.28
N LYS A 83 -8.50 14.62 1.74
CA LYS A 83 -8.52 13.75 2.94
C LYS A 83 -7.56 12.57 2.82
N ARG A 84 -7.52 11.89 1.67
CA ARG A 84 -6.59 10.77 1.42
C ARG A 84 -5.13 11.21 1.51
N THR A 85 -4.81 12.36 0.93
CA THR A 85 -3.45 12.92 0.94
C THR A 85 -3.01 13.27 2.36
N LEU A 86 -3.85 13.97 3.13
CA LEU A 86 -3.57 14.27 4.53
C LEU A 86 -3.40 12.99 5.37
N ARG A 87 -4.27 11.99 5.17
CA ARG A 87 -4.19 10.69 5.83
C ARG A 87 -2.87 9.98 5.53
N GLU A 88 -2.47 9.95 4.26
CA GLU A 88 -1.20 9.35 3.81
C GLU A 88 -0.01 10.02 4.54
N ILE A 89 0.03 11.36 4.56
CA ILE A 89 1.10 12.11 5.25
C ILE A 89 1.13 11.81 6.75
N LYS A 90 -0.02 11.92 7.44
CA LYS A 90 -0.11 11.73 8.90
C LYS A 90 0.28 10.31 9.31
N LEU A 91 -0.15 9.29 8.54
CA LEU A 91 0.22 7.90 8.81
C LEU A 91 1.70 7.64 8.58
N LEU A 92 2.27 8.11 7.45
CA LEU A 92 3.70 7.94 7.18
C LEU A 92 4.59 8.74 8.14
N ARG A 93 4.06 9.82 8.74
CA ARG A 93 4.73 10.56 9.82
C ARG A 93 4.81 9.79 11.13
N HIS A 94 3.81 8.92 11.39
CA HIS A 94 3.63 8.17 12.63
C HIS A 94 4.27 6.78 12.59
N LEU A 95 4.21 6.11 11.45
CA LEU A 95 4.73 4.75 11.29
C LEU A 95 6.23 4.78 10.98
N ASP A 96 7.02 4.12 11.83
CA ASP A 96 8.46 3.98 11.67
C ASP A 96 8.83 2.49 11.83
N HIS A 97 9.03 1.82 10.69
CA HIS A 97 9.28 0.39 10.65
C HIS A 97 9.98 0.02 9.34
N GLU A 98 10.91 -0.93 9.37
CA GLU A 98 11.71 -1.32 8.19
C GLU A 98 10.86 -1.78 7.01
N ASN A 99 9.74 -2.47 7.28
CA ASN A 99 8.80 -2.96 6.26
C ASN A 99 7.64 -2.01 5.96
N VAL A 100 7.73 -0.74 6.39
CA VAL A 100 6.82 0.33 6.00
C VAL A 100 7.65 1.42 5.29
N ILE A 101 7.10 2.04 4.25
CA ILE A 101 7.82 3.08 3.51
C ILE A 101 8.05 4.30 4.41
N GLY A 102 9.30 4.80 4.49
CA GLY A 102 9.63 5.97 5.28
C GLY A 102 9.31 7.28 4.56
N LEU A 103 8.65 8.21 5.25
CA LEU A 103 8.53 9.60 4.80
C LEU A 103 9.84 10.35 5.05
N ARG A 104 10.35 11.03 4.03
CA ARG A 104 11.53 11.90 4.12
C ARG A 104 11.17 13.37 4.16
N ASP A 105 10.17 13.78 3.38
CA ASP A 105 9.78 15.18 3.28
C ASP A 105 8.33 15.36 2.79
N VAL A 106 7.76 16.51 3.11
CA VAL A 106 6.58 17.08 2.44
C VAL A 106 6.98 18.47 1.98
N ILE A 107 7.12 18.66 0.67
CA ILE A 107 7.75 19.86 0.14
C ILE A 107 6.79 21.05 0.30
N PRO A 108 7.22 22.16 0.93
CA PRO A 108 6.36 23.31 1.14
C PRO A 108 6.05 24.00 -0.19
N PRO A 109 4.80 24.47 -0.40
CA PRO A 109 4.46 25.23 -1.60
C PRO A 109 5.23 26.56 -1.62
N PRO A 110 5.66 27.05 -2.79
CA PRO A 110 6.37 28.33 -2.88
C PRO A 110 5.58 29.52 -2.32
N LEU A 111 4.25 29.47 -2.46
CA LEU A 111 3.33 30.47 -1.94
C LEU A 111 2.08 29.77 -1.40
N ARG A 112 1.75 29.96 -0.12
CA ARG A 112 0.56 29.36 0.53
C ARG A 112 -0.75 29.65 -0.21
N ARG A 113 -0.88 30.83 -0.83
CA ARG A 113 -2.07 31.22 -1.61
C ARG A 113 -2.23 30.43 -2.92
N GLU A 114 -1.15 29.89 -3.46
CA GLU A 114 -1.10 29.16 -4.74
C GLU A 114 -0.87 27.65 -4.52
N PHE A 115 -1.11 27.16 -3.30
CA PHE A 115 -0.92 25.77 -2.95
C PHE A 115 -1.99 24.87 -3.57
N SER A 116 -1.74 24.35 -4.77
CA SER A 116 -2.62 23.40 -5.48
C SER A 116 -2.08 21.98 -5.47
N ASP A 117 -0.76 21.85 -5.62
CA ASP A 117 -0.06 20.58 -5.76
C ASP A 117 0.66 20.21 -4.45
N VAL A 118 0.59 18.94 -4.06
CA VAL A 118 1.30 18.41 -2.89
C VAL A 118 2.41 17.48 -3.38
N TYR A 119 3.63 17.67 -2.85
CA TYR A 119 4.76 16.81 -3.16
C TYR A 119 5.20 16.07 -1.90
N ILE A 120 5.21 14.74 -1.96
CA ILE A 120 5.60 13.86 -0.86
C ILE A 120 6.88 13.14 -1.27
N ALA A 121 7.94 13.29 -0.47
CA ALA A 121 9.20 12.59 -0.67
C ALA A 121 9.31 11.40 0.29
N THR A 122 9.54 10.21 -0.26
CA THR A 122 9.77 8.98 0.51
C THR A 122 11.13 8.39 0.18
N GLU A 123 11.51 7.35 0.92
CA GLU A 123 12.59 6.46 0.52
C GLU A 123 12.44 6.02 -0.95
N LEU A 124 13.55 5.94 -1.66
CA LEU A 124 13.57 5.41 -3.02
C LEU A 124 13.63 3.88 -2.98
N MET A 125 12.71 3.24 -3.70
CA MET A 125 12.67 1.79 -3.92
C MET A 125 12.83 1.51 -5.42
N ASP A 126 13.43 0.38 -5.77
CA ASP A 126 13.79 0.06 -7.15
C ASP A 126 12.59 -0.38 -7.98
N THR A 127 11.65 -1.11 -7.37
CA THR A 127 10.49 -1.67 -8.07
C THR A 127 9.36 -1.99 -7.09
N ASP A 128 8.31 -2.63 -7.59
CA ASP A 128 7.20 -3.14 -6.80
C ASP A 128 6.97 -4.64 -7.10
N LEU A 129 6.26 -5.33 -6.20
CA LEU A 129 6.01 -6.77 -6.35
C LEU A 129 5.17 -7.07 -7.59
N HIS A 130 4.34 -6.14 -8.08
CA HIS A 130 3.59 -6.33 -9.32
C HIS A 130 4.52 -6.46 -10.54
N GLN A 131 5.54 -5.60 -10.64
CA GLN A 131 6.55 -5.70 -11.70
C GLN A 131 7.36 -6.99 -11.58
N ILE A 132 7.76 -7.38 -10.36
CA ILE A 132 8.49 -8.63 -10.13
C ILE A 132 7.68 -9.85 -10.56
N ILE A 133 6.39 -9.91 -10.20
CA ILE A 133 5.48 -11.00 -10.58
C ILE A 133 5.40 -11.12 -12.11
N ARG A 134 5.33 -10.00 -12.83
CA ARG A 134 5.21 -9.96 -14.30
C ARG A 134 6.54 -10.12 -15.03
N SER A 135 7.67 -9.98 -14.34
CA SER A 135 8.98 -10.18 -14.92
C SER A 135 9.25 -11.66 -15.23
N ASN A 136 10.21 -11.92 -16.12
CA ASN A 136 10.69 -13.28 -16.39
C ASN A 136 11.70 -13.79 -15.34
N GLN A 137 11.96 -13.02 -14.28
CA GLN A 137 12.92 -13.40 -13.25
C GLN A 137 12.36 -14.56 -12.43
N GLY A 138 13.12 -15.65 -12.34
CA GLY A 138 12.82 -16.76 -11.44
C GLY A 138 12.88 -16.28 -9.98
N LEU A 139 11.86 -16.62 -9.20
CA LEU A 139 11.87 -16.42 -7.75
C LEU A 139 12.06 -17.78 -7.09
N SER A 140 13.04 -17.89 -6.20
CA SER A 140 13.22 -19.07 -5.37
C SER A 140 12.15 -19.12 -4.28
N GLU A 141 11.98 -20.30 -3.70
CA GLU A 141 11.12 -20.48 -2.52
C GLU A 141 11.56 -19.57 -1.37
N ASP A 142 12.86 -19.42 -1.15
CA ASP A 142 13.39 -18.55 -0.08
C ASP A 142 13.07 -17.06 -0.32
N HIS A 143 13.06 -16.58 -1.59
CA HIS A 143 12.60 -15.22 -1.90
C HIS A 143 11.10 -15.05 -1.56
N CYS A 144 10.27 -16.02 -1.94
CA CYS A 144 8.84 -16.00 -1.63
C CYS A 144 8.59 -16.00 -0.12
N GLN A 145 9.31 -16.85 0.62
CA GLN A 145 9.27 -16.94 2.07
C GLN A 145 9.68 -15.60 2.72
N TYR A 146 10.72 -14.95 2.21
CA TYR A 146 11.21 -13.68 2.73
C TYR A 146 10.24 -12.51 2.47
N PHE A 147 9.63 -12.43 1.28
CA PHE A 147 8.61 -11.42 1.00
C PHE A 147 7.35 -11.62 1.85
N MET A 148 6.91 -12.86 2.05
CA MET A 148 5.79 -13.17 2.95
C MET A 148 6.09 -12.75 4.39
N TYR A 149 7.28 -13.10 4.90
CA TYR A 149 7.70 -12.73 6.24
C TYR A 149 7.70 -11.21 6.45
N GLN A 150 8.36 -10.46 5.55
CA GLN A 150 8.45 -9.00 5.64
C GLN A 150 7.08 -8.31 5.55
N LEU A 151 6.19 -8.83 4.69
CA LEU A 151 4.82 -8.33 4.58
C LEU A 151 4.04 -8.53 5.88
N LEU A 152 4.09 -9.71 6.48
CA LEU A 152 3.43 -9.98 7.76
C LEU A 152 4.05 -9.19 8.91
N ARG A 153 5.38 -9.05 8.94
CA ARG A 153 6.10 -8.25 9.94
C ARG A 153 5.68 -6.78 9.89
N GLY A 154 5.65 -6.18 8.70
CA GLY A 154 5.14 -4.82 8.51
C GLY A 154 3.66 -4.69 8.89
N LEU A 155 2.85 -5.68 8.55
CA LEU A 155 1.42 -5.68 8.86
C LEU A 155 1.15 -5.78 10.37
N LYS A 156 1.93 -6.56 11.12
CA LYS A 156 1.88 -6.63 12.59
C LYS A 156 2.08 -5.24 13.21
N TYR A 157 3.10 -4.52 12.73
CA TYR A 157 3.38 -3.16 13.18
C TYR A 157 2.21 -2.22 12.89
N ILE A 158 1.69 -2.22 11.65
CA ILE A 158 0.55 -1.38 11.24
C ILE A 158 -0.70 -1.68 12.08
N HIS A 159 -1.05 -2.96 12.26
CA HIS A 159 -2.24 -3.38 13.01
C HIS A 159 -2.16 -3.04 14.49
N SER A 160 -0.97 -3.14 15.08
CA SER A 160 -0.74 -2.73 16.48
C SER A 160 -0.90 -1.21 16.71
N ALA A 161 -0.79 -0.39 15.65
CA ALA A 161 -1.11 1.04 15.69
C ALA A 161 -2.63 1.31 15.56
N HIS A 162 -3.48 0.29 15.56
CA HIS A 162 -4.92 0.36 15.24
C HIS A 162 -5.23 0.87 13.83
N VAL A 163 -4.35 0.58 12.86
CA VAL A 163 -4.54 0.95 11.46
C VAL A 163 -4.82 -0.32 10.65
N ILE A 164 -5.82 -0.29 9.78
CA ILE A 164 -6.07 -1.30 8.75
C ILE A 164 -5.68 -0.71 7.40
N HIS A 165 -4.87 -1.41 6.59
CA HIS A 165 -4.37 -0.89 5.33
C HIS A 165 -5.46 -0.85 4.25
N ARG A 166 -6.25 -1.93 4.11
CA ARG A 166 -7.46 -2.03 3.28
C ARG A 166 -7.27 -2.12 1.76
N ASP A 167 -6.09 -1.82 1.25
CA ASP A 167 -5.79 -1.84 -0.18
C ASP A 167 -4.44 -2.49 -0.48
N LEU A 168 -4.13 -3.57 0.26
CA LEU A 168 -2.96 -4.39 -0.04
C LEU A 168 -3.13 -5.05 -1.41
N LYS A 169 -2.14 -4.82 -2.26
CA LYS A 169 -2.01 -5.37 -3.62
C LYS A 169 -0.52 -5.34 -4.01
N PRO A 170 -0.07 -6.11 -5.01
CA PRO A 170 1.35 -6.21 -5.32
C PRO A 170 2.02 -4.87 -5.69
N SER A 171 1.29 -3.91 -6.27
CA SER A 171 1.84 -2.58 -6.58
C SER A 171 2.05 -1.69 -5.36
N ASN A 172 1.51 -2.07 -4.20
CA ASN A 172 1.66 -1.36 -2.93
C ASN A 172 2.74 -1.98 -2.03
N LEU A 173 3.51 -2.93 -2.58
CA LEU A 173 4.62 -3.62 -1.93
C LEU A 173 5.89 -3.29 -2.71
N LEU A 174 6.64 -2.32 -2.22
CA LEU A 174 7.85 -1.83 -2.86
C LEU A 174 9.04 -2.72 -2.51
N LEU A 175 9.97 -2.88 -3.44
CA LEU A 175 11.13 -3.75 -3.34
C LEU A 175 12.42 -3.03 -3.77
N ASN A 176 13.53 -3.39 -3.16
CA ASN A 176 14.86 -2.99 -3.60
C ASN A 176 15.72 -4.20 -4.04
N ALA A 177 16.93 -3.93 -4.53
CA ALA A 177 17.87 -4.95 -4.98
C ALA A 177 18.31 -5.94 -3.89
N ASN A 178 18.20 -5.56 -2.61
CA ASN A 178 18.48 -6.43 -1.46
C ASN A 178 17.29 -7.33 -1.09
N CYS A 179 16.18 -7.25 -1.83
CA CYS A 179 14.91 -7.91 -1.53
C CYS A 179 14.22 -7.39 -0.25
N ASP A 180 14.53 -6.17 0.19
CA ASP A 180 13.79 -5.52 1.27
C ASP A 180 12.41 -5.11 0.75
N LEU A 181 11.37 -5.42 1.52
CA LEU A 181 9.98 -5.12 1.19
C LEU A 181 9.43 -4.04 2.10
N LYS A 182 8.83 -3.00 1.50
CA LYS A 182 8.17 -1.91 2.21
C LYS A 182 6.73 -1.72 1.72
N ILE A 183 5.80 -1.68 2.67
CA ILE A 183 4.38 -1.41 2.42
C ILE A 183 4.17 0.09 2.22
N CYS A 184 3.41 0.49 1.20
CA CYS A 184 3.09 1.89 0.89
C CYS A 184 1.60 2.10 0.54
N ASP A 185 1.21 3.36 0.31
CA ASP A 185 -0.16 3.76 -0.10
C ASP A 185 -1.23 3.56 0.99
N PHE A 186 -1.10 4.36 2.05
CA PHE A 186 -2.02 4.39 3.19
C PHE A 186 -3.24 5.29 2.97
N GLY A 187 -3.46 5.80 1.75
CA GLY A 187 -4.54 6.74 1.46
C GLY A 187 -5.94 6.18 1.78
N LEU A 188 -6.12 4.86 1.73
CA LEU A 188 -7.40 4.19 2.04
C LEU A 188 -7.47 3.57 3.43
N ALA A 189 -6.43 3.75 4.24
CA ALA A 189 -6.35 3.18 5.58
C ALA A 189 -7.48 3.67 6.50
N ARG A 190 -7.83 2.87 7.49
CA ARG A 190 -8.92 3.14 8.45
C ARG A 190 -8.56 2.71 9.86
N PRO A 191 -9.20 3.29 10.89
CA PRO A 191 -9.08 2.78 12.24
C PRO A 191 -9.54 1.32 12.31
N ASN A 192 -8.92 0.54 13.19
CA ASN A 192 -9.35 -0.82 13.51
C ASN A 192 -10.67 -0.87 14.33
N LEU A 193 -11.22 0.31 14.66
CA LEU A 193 -12.43 0.50 15.43
C LEU A 193 -13.34 1.45 14.65
N GLU A 194 -14.55 0.96 14.33
CA GLU A 194 -15.74 1.70 13.87
C GLU A 194 -16.07 1.87 12.38
N ASN A 195 -17.39 1.89 12.18
CA ASN A 195 -18.21 1.82 10.99
C ASN A 195 -18.27 3.17 10.25
N GLU A 196 -17.70 3.23 9.04
CA GLU A 196 -18.06 4.24 8.05
C GLU A 196 -18.61 3.58 6.77
N ASN A 197 -19.77 4.09 6.32
CA ASN A 197 -20.40 3.68 5.09
C ASN A 197 -19.48 3.93 3.89
N MET A 198 -19.42 2.93 3.02
CA MET A 198 -18.50 2.91 1.91
C MET A 198 -19.02 3.63 0.67
N THR A 199 -18.11 4.36 0.01
CA THR A 199 -18.27 4.74 -1.39
C THR A 199 -17.80 3.56 -2.26
N GLU A 200 -18.63 3.17 -3.22
CA GLU A 200 -18.37 2.07 -4.14
C GLU A 200 -17.23 2.45 -5.10
N TYR A 201 -15.98 2.16 -4.73
CA TYR A 201 -14.82 2.54 -5.55
C TYR A 201 -14.49 1.52 -6.64
N VAL A 202 -14.38 2.06 -7.86
CA VAL A 202 -13.89 1.43 -9.09
C VAL A 202 -12.36 1.29 -9.04
N VAL A 203 -11.87 0.37 -8.21
CA VAL A 203 -10.45 -0.03 -8.17
C VAL A 203 -10.38 -1.55 -8.32
N THR A 204 -9.19 -2.10 -8.61
CA THR A 204 -8.92 -3.55 -8.68
C THR A 204 -9.44 -4.25 -7.42
N ARG A 205 -10.39 -5.18 -7.59
CA ARG A 205 -11.07 -5.89 -6.48
C ARG A 205 -10.44 -7.24 -6.15
N TRP A 206 -9.40 -7.63 -6.89
CA TRP A 206 -8.85 -9.00 -6.88
C TRP A 206 -8.33 -9.46 -5.52
N TYR A 207 -7.92 -8.52 -4.67
CA TYR A 207 -7.37 -8.78 -3.33
C TYR A 207 -8.35 -8.44 -2.20
N ARG A 208 -9.58 -8.02 -2.50
CA ARG A 208 -10.57 -7.64 -1.47
C ARG A 208 -11.17 -8.89 -0.82
N ALA A 209 -11.31 -8.83 0.51
CA ALA A 209 -11.94 -9.88 1.31
C ALA A 209 -13.45 -10.01 1.01
N PRO A 210 -14.04 -11.21 1.21
CA PRO A 210 -15.46 -11.45 0.95
C PRO A 210 -16.38 -10.49 1.71
N GLU A 211 -16.07 -10.17 2.96
CA GLU A 211 -16.82 -9.26 3.81
C GLU A 211 -16.88 -7.82 3.26
N LEU A 212 -15.83 -7.37 2.57
CA LEU A 212 -15.81 -6.07 1.89
C LEU A 212 -16.62 -6.09 0.60
N LEU A 213 -16.63 -7.21 -0.13
CA LEU A 213 -17.47 -7.38 -1.30
C LEU A 213 -18.95 -7.43 -0.88
N LEU A 214 -19.27 -8.13 0.21
CA LEU A 214 -20.63 -8.27 0.69
C LEU A 214 -21.15 -7.06 1.49
N ASN A 215 -20.43 -5.93 1.46
CA ASN A 215 -20.77 -4.69 2.16
C ASN A 215 -21.08 -4.91 3.65
N SER A 216 -20.27 -5.75 4.32
CA SER A 216 -20.26 -5.79 5.78
C SER A 216 -19.68 -4.50 6.31
N SER A 217 -20.38 -3.85 7.24
CA SER A 217 -19.90 -2.63 7.89
C SER A 217 -18.83 -2.95 8.94
N ASP A 218 -18.95 -4.11 9.61
CA ASP A 218 -18.02 -4.57 10.63
C ASP A 218 -16.92 -5.43 9.98
N TYR A 219 -15.83 -4.80 9.57
CA TYR A 219 -14.61 -5.46 9.11
C TYR A 219 -13.45 -5.16 10.06
N THR A 220 -12.48 -6.08 10.12
CA THR A 220 -11.31 -6.02 11.03
C THR A 220 -10.03 -6.12 10.23
N ALA A 221 -8.88 -6.06 10.91
CA ALA A 221 -7.56 -6.42 10.40
C ALA A 221 -7.51 -7.72 9.54
N ALA A 222 -8.47 -8.63 9.72
CA ALA A 222 -8.58 -9.86 8.93
C ALA A 222 -8.70 -9.60 7.41
N ILE A 223 -9.20 -8.44 6.97
CA ILE A 223 -9.28 -8.11 5.53
C ILE A 223 -7.90 -8.03 4.88
N ASP A 224 -6.89 -7.56 5.61
CA ASP A 224 -5.53 -7.43 5.09
C ASP A 224 -4.89 -8.82 5.00
N VAL A 225 -5.15 -9.71 5.96
CA VAL A 225 -4.69 -11.11 5.92
C VAL A 225 -5.23 -11.84 4.68
N TRP A 226 -6.48 -11.59 4.32
CA TRP A 226 -7.04 -12.12 3.07
C TRP A 226 -6.28 -11.62 1.84
N SER A 227 -6.00 -10.31 1.78
CA SER A 227 -5.21 -9.72 0.69
C SER A 227 -3.81 -10.33 0.62
N VAL A 228 -3.16 -10.55 1.76
CA VAL A 228 -1.86 -11.24 1.85
C VAL A 228 -1.92 -12.65 1.25
N GLY A 229 -2.95 -13.44 1.58
CA GLY A 229 -3.15 -14.78 0.99
C GLY A 229 -3.31 -14.74 -0.53
N CYS A 230 -4.08 -13.79 -1.07
CA CYS A 230 -4.23 -13.58 -2.50
C CYS A 230 -2.91 -13.19 -3.19
N ILE A 231 -2.18 -12.23 -2.60
CA ILE A 231 -0.88 -11.75 -3.11
C ILE A 231 0.14 -12.88 -3.14
N PHE A 232 0.19 -13.69 -2.09
CA PHE A 232 1.17 -14.76 -1.99
C PHE A 232 0.92 -15.89 -2.99
N MET A 233 -0.34 -16.24 -3.21
CA MET A 233 -0.69 -17.17 -4.29
C MET A 233 -0.34 -16.60 -5.66
N GLU A 234 -0.54 -15.31 -5.89
CA GLU A 234 -0.13 -14.68 -7.15
C GLU A 234 1.40 -14.68 -7.31
N LEU A 235 2.16 -14.48 -6.24
CA LEU A 235 3.62 -14.54 -6.24
C LEU A 235 4.12 -15.93 -6.68
N MET A 236 3.53 -16.99 -6.13
CA MET A 236 3.93 -18.38 -6.41
C MET A 236 3.43 -18.88 -7.77
N ASN A 237 2.23 -18.46 -8.20
CA ASN A 237 1.59 -18.94 -9.43
C ASN A 237 1.75 -17.99 -10.64
N ARG A 238 2.33 -16.80 -10.43
CA ARG A 238 2.52 -15.73 -11.44
C ARG A 238 1.23 -15.26 -12.13
N LYS A 239 0.08 -15.56 -11.54
CA LYS A 239 -1.25 -15.20 -12.04
C LYS A 239 -2.13 -14.80 -10.88
N PRO A 240 -2.91 -13.71 -10.99
CA PRO A 240 -3.83 -13.30 -9.94
C PRO A 240 -4.77 -14.45 -9.57
N LEU A 241 -4.95 -14.70 -8.27
CA LEU A 241 -5.77 -15.81 -7.79
C LEU A 241 -7.25 -15.62 -8.15
N PHE A 242 -7.76 -14.39 -8.00
CA PHE A 242 -9.16 -14.07 -8.24
C PHE A 242 -9.32 -12.84 -9.14
N ALA A 243 -9.13 -13.02 -10.44
CA ALA A 243 -9.23 -11.95 -11.45
C ALA A 243 -10.69 -11.68 -11.91
N GLY A 244 -11.54 -11.22 -10.98
CA GLY A 244 -12.92 -10.84 -11.31
C GLY A 244 -12.99 -9.64 -12.25
N LYS A 245 -13.97 -9.66 -13.16
CA LYS A 245 -14.24 -8.57 -14.12
C LYS A 245 -15.13 -7.49 -13.53
N ASP A 246 -16.00 -7.91 -12.63
CA ASP A 246 -16.97 -7.12 -11.91
C ASP A 246 -17.20 -7.77 -10.54
N HIS A 247 -18.05 -7.15 -9.74
CA HIS A 247 -18.36 -7.59 -8.39
C HIS A 247 -18.90 -9.03 -8.33
N VAL A 248 -19.83 -9.36 -9.22
CA VAL A 248 -20.50 -10.67 -9.28
C VAL A 248 -19.51 -11.75 -9.70
N HIS A 249 -18.69 -11.45 -10.72
CA HIS A 249 -17.64 -12.36 -11.16
C HIS A 249 -16.61 -12.61 -10.05
N GLN A 250 -16.23 -11.58 -9.29
CA GLN A 250 -15.30 -11.73 -8.16
C GLN A 250 -15.83 -12.75 -7.16
N ILE A 251 -17.08 -12.59 -6.68
CA ILE A 251 -17.68 -13.51 -5.72
C ILE A 251 -17.79 -14.93 -6.29
N ARG A 252 -18.16 -15.07 -7.57
CA ARG A 252 -18.21 -16.38 -8.24
C ARG A 252 -16.87 -17.11 -8.17
N LEU A 253 -15.77 -16.44 -8.54
CA LEU A 253 -14.42 -17.02 -8.48
C LEU A 253 -14.04 -17.48 -7.08
N LEU A 254 -14.41 -16.71 -6.04
CA LEU A 254 -14.19 -17.10 -4.64
C LEU A 254 -14.92 -18.41 -4.32
N THR A 255 -16.22 -18.47 -4.65
CA THR A 255 -17.05 -19.64 -4.34
C THR A 255 -16.67 -20.88 -5.14
N GLU A 256 -16.20 -20.73 -6.38
CA GLU A 256 -15.76 -21.84 -7.22
C GLU A 256 -14.50 -22.53 -6.66
N LEU A 257 -13.58 -21.77 -6.04
CA LEU A 257 -12.36 -22.32 -5.45
C LEU A 257 -12.55 -22.73 -3.99
N LEU A 258 -13.08 -21.83 -3.16
CA LEU A 258 -13.14 -21.98 -1.70
C LEU A 258 -14.42 -22.66 -1.20
N GLY A 259 -15.36 -22.91 -2.13
CA GLY A 259 -16.68 -23.46 -1.85
C GLY A 259 -17.71 -22.35 -1.56
N THR A 260 -18.99 -22.67 -1.78
CA THR A 260 -20.08 -21.76 -1.39
C THR A 260 -20.18 -21.69 0.14
N PRO A 261 -20.22 -20.49 0.75
CA PRO A 261 -20.35 -20.34 2.20
C PRO A 261 -21.51 -21.16 2.78
N THR A 262 -21.28 -21.77 3.94
CA THR A 262 -22.33 -22.38 4.75
C THR A 262 -23.04 -21.32 5.59
N GLU A 263 -24.20 -21.63 6.18
CA GLU A 263 -24.88 -20.66 7.08
C GLU A 263 -24.01 -20.28 8.28
N SER A 264 -23.15 -21.18 8.78
CA SER A 264 -22.19 -20.83 9.82
C SER A 264 -21.14 -19.84 9.33
N ASP A 265 -20.66 -19.98 8.10
CA ASP A 265 -19.68 -19.05 7.53
C ASP A 265 -20.29 -17.67 7.25
N LEU A 266 -21.61 -17.56 7.12
CA LEU A 266 -22.31 -16.29 6.90
C LEU A 266 -22.77 -15.62 8.21
N SER A 267 -22.46 -16.21 9.37
CA SER A 267 -22.90 -15.71 10.66
C SER A 267 -22.39 -14.31 10.99
N PHE A 268 -21.22 -13.94 10.46
CA PHE A 268 -20.63 -12.60 10.63
C PHE A 268 -21.35 -11.50 9.82
N LEU A 269 -22.07 -11.86 8.75
CA LEU A 269 -22.77 -10.88 7.93
C LEU A 269 -24.01 -10.40 8.67
N ARG A 270 -24.11 -9.09 8.91
CA ARG A 270 -25.34 -8.47 9.40
C ARG A 270 -26.32 -8.12 8.28
N ASN A 271 -25.81 -7.96 7.06
CA ASN A 271 -26.59 -7.58 5.89
C ASN A 271 -27.39 -8.79 5.33
N GLU A 272 -28.71 -8.77 5.49
CA GLU A 272 -29.60 -9.84 5.01
C GLU A 272 -29.70 -9.91 3.48
N ASP A 273 -29.55 -8.80 2.77
CA ASP A 273 -29.55 -8.80 1.30
C ASP A 273 -28.29 -9.49 0.77
N ALA A 274 -27.14 -9.27 1.41
CA ALA A 274 -25.91 -9.97 1.08
C ALA A 274 -26.03 -11.48 1.34
N LYS A 275 -26.62 -11.89 2.47
CA LYS A 275 -26.90 -13.32 2.73
C LYS A 275 -27.83 -13.92 1.68
N ARG A 276 -28.91 -13.21 1.31
CA ARG A 276 -29.85 -13.65 0.28
C ARG A 276 -29.16 -13.82 -1.07
N TYR A 277 -28.29 -12.89 -1.44
CA TYR A 277 -27.49 -12.98 -2.66
C TYR A 277 -26.60 -14.22 -2.66
N VAL A 278 -25.84 -14.47 -1.57
CA VAL A 278 -24.99 -15.66 -1.47
C VAL A 278 -25.80 -16.96 -1.55
N ARG A 279 -26.98 -17.02 -0.93
CA ARG A 279 -27.88 -18.19 -0.99
C ARG A 279 -28.38 -18.50 -2.39
N GLN A 280 -28.45 -17.51 -3.27
CA GLN A 280 -28.88 -17.68 -4.67
C GLN A 280 -27.74 -18.14 -5.60
N LEU A 281 -26.49 -18.10 -5.14
CA LEU A 281 -25.36 -18.56 -5.94
C LEU A 281 -25.41 -20.09 -6.14
N PRO A 282 -24.93 -20.59 -7.29
CA PRO A 282 -24.74 -22.03 -7.47
C PRO A 282 -23.86 -22.62 -6.36
N ARG A 283 -24.20 -23.83 -5.93
CA ARG A 283 -23.44 -24.55 -4.91
C ARG A 283 -22.18 -25.16 -5.53
N HIS A 284 -21.02 -24.80 -4.98
CA HIS A 284 -19.72 -25.34 -5.34
C HIS A 284 -19.07 -26.02 -4.11
N PRO A 285 -18.53 -27.24 -4.26
CA PRO A 285 -17.71 -27.84 -3.20
C PRO A 285 -16.36 -27.11 -3.11
N ARG A 286 -15.81 -27.01 -1.89
CA ARG A 286 -14.45 -26.48 -1.70
C ARG A 286 -13.42 -27.36 -2.42
N GLN A 287 -12.57 -26.74 -3.22
CA GLN A 287 -11.43 -27.43 -3.84
C GLN A 287 -10.26 -27.49 -2.86
N GLN A 288 -9.49 -28.58 -2.91
CA GLN A 288 -8.26 -28.69 -2.12
C GLN A 288 -7.16 -27.89 -2.81
N LEU A 289 -6.69 -26.79 -2.21
CA LEU A 289 -5.68 -25.91 -2.80
C LEU A 289 -4.40 -26.67 -3.21
N ALA A 290 -3.98 -27.67 -2.43
CA ALA A 290 -2.83 -28.53 -2.76
C ALA A 290 -3.00 -29.31 -4.07
N LYS A 291 -4.24 -29.63 -4.49
CA LYS A 291 -4.51 -30.28 -5.79
C LYS A 291 -4.58 -29.27 -6.93
N VAL A 292 -5.05 -28.06 -6.67
CA VAL A 292 -5.13 -26.97 -7.65
C VAL A 292 -3.74 -26.41 -7.95
N PHE A 293 -2.89 -26.33 -6.92
CA PHE A 293 -1.54 -25.77 -6.98
C PHE A 293 -0.49 -26.79 -6.50
N PRO A 294 -0.34 -27.94 -7.19
CA PRO A 294 0.53 -29.04 -6.73
C PRO A 294 2.03 -28.72 -6.81
N HIS A 295 2.40 -27.63 -7.46
CA HIS A 295 3.77 -27.15 -7.59
C HIS A 295 4.20 -26.24 -6.43
N VAL A 296 3.25 -25.79 -5.60
CA VAL A 296 3.51 -24.91 -4.47
C VAL A 296 3.88 -25.72 -3.24
N ASN A 297 4.79 -25.20 -2.41
CA ASN A 297 5.18 -25.81 -1.15
C ASN A 297 3.96 -26.16 -0.28
N PRO A 298 3.83 -27.40 0.23
CA PRO A 298 2.70 -27.80 1.07
C PRO A 298 2.48 -26.91 2.30
N LEU A 299 3.56 -26.40 2.91
CA LEU A 299 3.46 -25.49 4.06
C LEU A 299 2.97 -24.09 3.67
N ALA A 300 3.33 -23.63 2.46
CA ALA A 300 2.79 -22.39 1.90
C ALA A 300 1.28 -22.53 1.62
N ILE A 301 0.87 -23.67 1.06
CA ILE A 301 -0.55 -23.98 0.84
C ILE A 301 -1.33 -24.02 2.16
N ASP A 302 -0.80 -24.67 3.20
CA ASP A 302 -1.44 -24.71 4.52
C ASP A 302 -1.62 -23.29 5.12
N LEU A 303 -0.59 -22.44 5.01
CA LEU A 303 -0.69 -21.04 5.44
C LEU A 303 -1.76 -20.27 4.66
N VAL A 304 -1.75 -20.37 3.33
CA VAL A 304 -2.74 -19.72 2.47
C VAL A 304 -4.16 -20.20 2.75
N ASP A 305 -4.35 -21.50 2.97
CA ASP A 305 -5.68 -22.06 3.24
C ASP A 305 -6.30 -21.45 4.52
N LYS A 306 -5.46 -21.20 5.53
CA LYS A 306 -5.84 -20.50 6.76
C LYS A 306 -6.12 -19.00 6.55
N MET A 307 -5.36 -18.33 5.69
CA MET A 307 -5.58 -16.93 5.30
C MET A 307 -6.85 -16.74 4.47
N LEU A 308 -7.17 -17.69 3.57
CA LEU A 308 -8.35 -17.67 2.70
C LEU A 308 -9.57 -18.34 3.35
N THR A 309 -9.71 -18.17 4.66
CA THR A 309 -10.91 -18.54 5.41
C THR A 309 -12.00 -17.48 5.19
N LEU A 310 -13.19 -17.93 4.79
CA LEU A 310 -14.33 -17.06 4.46
C LEU A 310 -14.84 -16.29 5.69
N ASP A 311 -14.99 -16.98 6.82
CA ASP A 311 -15.34 -16.34 8.09
C ASP A 311 -14.12 -15.59 8.65
N PRO A 312 -14.19 -14.24 8.75
CA PRO A 312 -13.06 -13.43 9.22
C PRO A 312 -12.69 -13.72 10.67
N THR A 313 -13.60 -14.25 11.49
CA THR A 313 -13.32 -14.58 12.91
C THR A 313 -12.52 -15.86 13.08
N ARG A 314 -12.47 -16.70 12.04
CA ARG A 314 -11.73 -17.96 11.99
C ARG A 314 -10.47 -17.87 11.12
N ARG A 315 -10.25 -16.71 10.50
CA ARG A 315 -9.07 -16.42 9.69
C ARG A 315 -7.87 -16.25 10.62
N ILE A 316 -6.74 -16.84 10.23
CA ILE A 316 -5.49 -16.74 11.00
C ILE A 316 -5.11 -15.28 11.25
N THR A 317 -4.60 -14.96 12.44
CA THR A 317 -4.08 -13.61 12.71
C THR A 317 -2.69 -13.41 12.11
N VAL A 318 -2.21 -12.17 12.08
CA VAL A 318 -0.84 -11.88 11.60
C VAL A 318 0.21 -12.54 12.49
N GLU A 319 0.02 -12.51 13.81
CA GLU A 319 0.92 -13.13 14.79
C GLU A 319 0.96 -14.65 14.63
N GLU A 320 -0.20 -15.28 14.46
CA GLU A 320 -0.30 -16.72 14.19
C GLU A 320 0.35 -17.09 12.85
N ALA A 321 0.21 -16.22 11.84
CA ALA A 321 0.83 -16.40 10.52
C ALA A 321 2.37 -16.28 10.58
N LEU A 322 2.91 -15.34 11.36
CA LEU A 322 4.36 -15.21 11.60
C LEU A 322 4.92 -16.45 12.30
N ALA A 323 4.20 -16.99 13.27
CA ALA A 323 4.57 -18.22 13.98
C ALA A 323 4.34 -19.52 13.16
N HIS A 324 3.84 -19.42 11.93
CA HIS A 324 3.51 -20.58 11.12
C HIS A 324 4.76 -21.40 10.73
N PRO A 325 4.68 -22.75 10.63
CA PRO A 325 5.80 -23.60 10.19
C PRO A 325 6.44 -23.21 8.85
N TYR A 326 5.68 -22.51 8.00
CA TYR A 326 6.19 -21.98 6.75
C TYR A 326 7.26 -20.90 6.95
N LEU A 327 7.26 -20.16 8.06
CA LEU A 327 8.16 -19.03 8.30
C LEU A 327 9.20 -19.31 9.40
N THR A 328 9.29 -20.54 9.90
CA THR A 328 10.16 -20.91 11.03
C THR A 328 11.63 -20.52 10.88
N LYS A 329 12.15 -20.45 9.64
CA LYS A 329 13.56 -20.05 9.40
C LYS A 329 13.81 -18.55 9.65
N LEU A 330 12.78 -17.72 9.56
CA LEU A 330 12.85 -16.26 9.60
C LEU A 330 12.17 -15.67 10.84
N HIS A 331 11.19 -16.39 11.42
CA HIS A 331 10.43 -15.94 12.57
C HIS A 331 11.35 -15.67 13.78
N ASP A 332 11.30 -14.44 14.27
CA ASP A 332 11.95 -14.02 15.51
C ASP A 332 11.06 -12.99 16.21
N ALA A 333 10.38 -13.42 17.28
CA ALA A 333 9.47 -12.56 18.03
C ALA A 333 10.16 -11.31 18.63
N ALA A 334 11.48 -11.36 18.88
CA ALA A 334 12.23 -10.22 19.40
C ALA A 334 12.52 -9.16 18.32
N ASP A 335 12.58 -9.58 17.05
CA ASP A 335 12.78 -8.72 15.89
C ASP A 335 11.46 -8.43 15.15
N GLU A 336 10.30 -8.68 15.77
CA GLU A 336 8.99 -8.37 15.18
C GLU A 336 8.25 -7.35 16.06
N PRO A 337 8.65 -6.07 16.00
CA PRO A 337 8.13 -5.05 16.92
C PRO A 337 6.67 -4.70 16.66
N VAL A 338 6.06 -4.07 17.66
CA VAL A 338 4.75 -3.43 17.57
C VAL A 338 4.93 -1.91 17.65
N CYS A 339 3.98 -1.16 17.09
CA CYS A 339 3.94 0.28 17.22
C CYS A 339 3.60 0.65 18.68
N PRO A 340 4.44 1.44 19.36
CA PRO A 340 4.24 1.74 20.78
C PRO A 340 3.05 2.66 21.04
N ILE A 341 2.65 3.46 20.03
CA ILE A 341 1.61 4.47 20.15
C ILE A 341 0.52 4.20 19.10
N PRO A 342 -0.75 4.01 19.51
CA PRO A 342 -1.88 3.98 18.59
C PRO A 342 -1.97 5.25 17.74
N PHE A 343 -2.33 5.10 16.47
CA PHE A 343 -2.60 6.25 15.61
C PHE A 343 -3.99 6.81 15.88
N SER A 344 -4.10 8.15 16.01
CA SER A 344 -5.39 8.82 16.15
C SER A 344 -5.89 9.34 14.81
N PHE A 345 -7.16 9.02 14.50
CA PHE A 345 -7.89 9.54 13.34
C PHE A 345 -8.70 10.80 13.67
N ASP A 346 -8.46 11.46 14.81
CA ASP A 346 -9.23 12.64 15.24
C ASP A 346 -9.21 13.80 14.23
N PHE A 347 -8.15 13.89 13.42
CA PHE A 347 -8.07 14.87 12.35
C PHE A 347 -9.10 14.65 11.23
N GLU A 348 -9.76 13.49 11.17
CA GLU A 348 -10.77 13.16 10.16
C GLU A 348 -12.21 13.37 10.62
N GLN A 349 -12.42 13.78 11.87
CA GLN A 349 -13.72 14.01 12.48
C GLN A 349 -14.61 14.91 11.59
N GLN A 350 -15.93 14.71 11.70
CA GLN A 350 -16.92 15.39 10.86
C GLN A 350 -16.80 16.92 10.99
N GLY A 351 -16.76 17.60 9.84
CA GLY A 351 -16.81 19.07 9.78
C GLY A 351 -15.52 19.76 9.35
N ILE A 352 -14.42 19.04 9.09
CA ILE A 352 -13.22 19.66 8.51
C ILE A 352 -13.49 20.11 7.07
N GLY A 353 -13.20 21.37 6.76
CA GLY A 353 -13.26 21.95 5.41
C GLY A 353 -11.97 21.76 4.62
N GLU A 354 -12.02 21.98 3.30
CA GLU A 354 -10.87 21.83 2.40
C GLU A 354 -9.68 22.73 2.79
N GLU A 355 -9.95 24.00 3.14
CA GLU A 355 -8.89 24.92 3.59
C GLU A 355 -8.24 24.47 4.90
N GLN A 356 -8.98 23.81 5.80
CA GLN A 356 -8.40 23.26 7.03
C GLN A 356 -7.49 22.07 6.72
N ILE A 357 -7.90 21.17 5.82
CA ILE A 357 -7.04 20.07 5.34
C ILE A 357 -5.76 20.63 4.72
N LYS A 358 -5.91 21.67 3.88
CA LYS A 358 -4.80 22.37 3.24
C LYS A 358 -3.85 23.01 4.25
N ASP A 359 -4.37 23.66 5.28
CA ASP A 359 -3.56 24.18 6.39
C ASP A 359 -2.84 23.06 7.13
N MET A 360 -3.49 21.94 7.41
CA MET A 360 -2.84 20.82 8.10
C MET A 360 -1.69 20.21 7.29
N ILE A 361 -1.86 20.04 5.97
CA ILE A 361 -0.76 19.60 5.09
C ILE A 361 0.35 20.65 5.04
N TYR A 362 0.01 21.93 4.97
CA TYR A 362 0.99 23.02 4.98
C TYR A 362 1.81 23.03 6.27
N GLN A 363 1.18 22.82 7.44
CA GLN A 363 1.89 22.73 8.72
C GLN A 363 2.82 21.51 8.80
N GLU A 364 2.43 20.36 8.24
CA GLU A 364 3.34 19.21 8.11
C GLU A 364 4.55 19.53 7.24
N ALA A 365 4.35 20.24 6.12
CA ALA A 365 5.43 20.67 5.26
C ALA A 365 6.40 21.62 5.98
N LEU A 366 5.88 22.62 6.71
CA LEU A 366 6.71 23.54 7.49
C LEU A 366 7.43 22.87 8.64
N ALA A 367 6.81 21.90 9.31
CA ALA A 367 7.45 21.15 10.38
C ALA A 367 8.69 20.36 9.89
N LEU A 368 8.66 19.90 8.64
CA LEU A 368 9.79 19.22 7.99
C LEU A 368 10.78 20.18 7.31
N ASN A 369 10.39 21.45 7.12
CA ASN A 369 11.15 22.48 6.39
C ASN A 369 11.08 23.83 7.15
N PRO A 370 11.64 23.93 8.36
CA PRO A 370 11.48 25.09 9.25
C PRO A 370 12.02 26.40 8.67
N GLU A 371 12.93 26.35 7.70
CA GLU A 371 13.48 27.49 6.98
C GLU A 371 12.50 28.18 6.02
N TYR A 372 11.35 27.55 5.74
CA TYR A 372 10.26 28.08 4.91
C TYR A 372 9.06 28.60 5.73
N ALA A 373 9.16 28.60 7.08
CA ALA A 373 8.09 28.97 8.00
C ALA A 373 7.84 30.48 8.12
#